data_AF-A0A0A2B4J8-F1
#
_entry.id   AF-A0A0A2B4J8-F1
#
_cell.length_a   1.000
_cell.length_b   1.000
_cell.length_c   1.000
_cell.angle_alpha   90.00
_cell.angle_beta   90.00
_cell.angle_gamma   90.00
#
_symmetry.space_group_name_H-M   'P 1'
#
loop_
_entity.id
_entity.type
_entity.pdbx_description
1 polymer ?
#
loop_
_entity_poly.entity_id
_entity_poly.type
_entity_poly.pdbx_seq_one_letter_code
_entity_poly.pdbx_strand_id
1 'polypeptide(L)' 'MTDYSESLIKSLVKKVKKYPRFSKEEIEKFCWMAVHEHKHGVLPSEYDIREIDEDLYLELLQEFK' A
#
# COMPACT_ATOMS: atom_id res chain seq x y z
N MET A 1 -7.75 16.01 3.95
CA MET A 1 -7.35 15.45 2.65
C MET A 1 -5.88 15.71 2.54
N THR A 2 -5.11 14.73 2.97
CA THR A 2 -3.64 14.78 2.93
C THR A 2 -3.28 14.68 1.46
N ASP A 3 -2.74 15.74 0.85
CA ASP A 3 -2.42 15.72 -0.57
C ASP A 3 -1.09 14.96 -0.74
N TYR A 4 -1.13 13.63 -0.78
CA TYR A 4 0.08 12.87 -1.12
C TYR A 4 0.43 13.17 -2.56
N SER A 5 1.71 13.40 -2.81
CA SER A 5 2.18 13.61 -4.18
C SER A 5 1.74 12.46 -5.09
N GLU A 6 1.15 12.79 -6.24
CA GLU A 6 0.80 11.80 -7.28
C GLU A 6 1.98 10.88 -7.62
N SER A 7 3.22 11.38 -7.51
CA SER A 7 4.43 10.59 -7.74
C SER A 7 4.60 9.46 -6.71
N LEU A 8 4.22 9.70 -5.45
CA LEU A 8 4.25 8.71 -4.39
C LEU A 8 3.19 7.64 -4.64
N ILE A 9 1.95 8.05 -4.90
CA ILE A 9 0.83 7.15 -5.19
C ILE A 9 1.17 6.25 -6.39
N LYS A 10 1.63 6.83 -7.51
CA LYS A 10 2.06 6.07 -8.70
C LYS A 10 3.22 5.11 -8.40
N SER A 11 4.14 5.48 -7.51
CA SER A 11 5.23 4.60 -7.07
C SER A 11 4.68 3.40 -6.28
N LEU A 12 3.76 3.64 -5.34
CA LEU A 12 3.13 2.59 -4.55
C LEU A 12 2.25 1.67 -5.40
N VAL A 13 1.48 2.20 -6.35
CA VAL A 13 0.71 1.39 -7.32
C VAL A 13 1.63 0.43 -8.09
N LYS A 14 2.78 0.92 -8.55
CA LYS A 14 3.78 0.08 -9.23
C LYS A 14 4.35 -0.98 -8.29
N LYS A 15 4.54 -0.65 -7.02
CA LYS A 15 5.05 -1.57 -6.00
C LYS A 15 4.05 -2.70 -5.70
N VAL A 16 2.78 -2.34 -5.50
CA VAL A 16 1.66 -3.28 -5.32
C VAL A 16 1.61 -4.30 -6.46
N LYS A 17 1.68 -3.83 -7.72
CA LYS A 17 1.66 -4.70 -8.91
C LYS A 17 2.93 -5.56 -9.08
N LYS A 18 4.01 -5.24 -8.37
CA LYS A 18 5.27 -6.00 -8.38
C LYS A 18 5.33 -7.07 -7.31
N TYR A 19 4.38 -7.11 -6.37
CA TYR A 19 4.40 -8.14 -5.34
C TYR A 19 4.23 -9.54 -5.94
N PRO A 20 4.98 -10.54 -5.43
CA PRO A 20 4.79 -11.91 -5.85
C PRO A 20 3.36 -12.34 -5.48
N ARG A 21 2.70 -13.06 -6.40
CA ARG A 21 1.29 -13.51 -6.24
C ARG A 21 0.28 -12.37 -6.13
N PHE A 22 0.58 -11.19 -6.66
CA PHE A 22 -0.40 -10.12 -6.78
C PHE A 22 -1.73 -10.65 -7.35
N SER A 23 -2.80 -10.46 -6.60
CA SER A 23 -4.17 -10.77 -6.99
C SER A 23 -5.04 -9.54 -6.73
N LYS A 24 -5.96 -9.28 -7.65
CA LYS A 24 -6.96 -8.22 -7.47
C LYS A 24 -7.95 -8.53 -6.35
N GLU A 25 -8.14 -9.81 -6.03
CA GLU A 25 -9.04 -10.25 -4.94
C GLU A 25 -8.48 -9.86 -3.56
N GLU A 26 -7.16 -9.72 -3.43
CA GLU A 26 -6.49 -9.32 -2.20
C GLU A 26 -5.90 -7.90 -2.31
N ILE A 27 -6.49 -7.02 -3.13
CA ILE A 27 -5.93 -5.71 -3.41
C ILE A 27 -5.73 -4.86 -2.14
N GLU A 28 -6.69 -4.93 -1.21
CA GLU A 28 -6.63 -4.25 0.08
C GLU A 28 -5.40 -4.67 0.88
N LYS A 29 -5.11 -5.98 0.91
CA LYS A 29 -3.92 -6.53 1.58
C LYS A 29 -2.63 -6.04 0.91
N PHE A 30 -2.54 -6.07 -0.41
CA PHE A 30 -1.33 -5.61 -1.10
C PHE A 30 -1.12 -4.10 -0.96
N CYS A 31 -2.18 -3.30 -0.98
CA CYS A 31 -2.10 -1.86 -0.72
C CYS A 31 -1.61 -1.61 0.71
N TRP A 32 -2.17 -2.32 1.69
CA TRP A 32 -1.73 -2.23 3.09
C TRP A 32 -0.26 -2.60 3.25
N MET A 33 0.20 -3.69 2.62
CA MET A 33 1.61 -4.09 2.61
C MET A 33 2.53 -3.02 2.01
N ALA A 34 2.13 -2.38 0.91
CA ALA A 34 2.92 -1.33 0.28
C ALA A 34 3.07 -0.10 1.17
N VAL A 35 1.99 0.31 1.85
CA VAL A 35 2.00 1.44 2.79
C VAL A 35 2.78 1.09 4.05
N HIS A 36 2.61 -0.12 4.59
CA HIS A 36 3.40 -0.62 5.71
C HIS A 36 4.90 -0.56 5.40
N GLU A 37 5.30 -1.11 4.25
CA GLU A 37 6.71 -1.11 3.84
C GLU A 37 7.23 0.30 3.56
N HIS A 38 6.39 1.22 3.07
CA HIS A 38 6.75 2.63 2.90
C HIS A 38 7.01 3.32 4.25
N LYS A 39 6.16 3.09 5.25
CA LYS A 39 6.25 3.72 6.57
C LYS A 39 7.36 3.12 7.43
N HIS A 40 7.51 1.79 7.41
CA HIS A 40 8.41 1.06 8.31
C HIS A 40 9.70 0.58 7.64
N GLY A 41 9.81 0.70 6.32
CA GLY A 41 10.97 0.24 5.55
C GLY A 41 11.09 -1.28 5.42
N VAL A 42 10.13 -2.04 5.95
CA VAL A 42 10.14 -3.51 5.98
C VAL A 42 8.77 -4.07 5.59
N LEU A 43 8.76 -5.25 4.96
CA LEU A 43 7.53 -5.98 4.70
C LEU A 43 6.89 -6.41 6.02
N PRO A 44 5.54 -6.39 6.10
CA PRO A 44 4.86 -6.87 7.29
C PRO A 44 5.02 -8.39 7.43
N SER A 45 5.20 -8.84 8.66
CA SER A 45 5.07 -10.24 9.05
C SER A 45 3.59 -10.65 9.14
N GLU A 46 3.29 -11.95 9.20
CA GLU A 46 1.89 -12.46 9.26
C GLU A 46 1.05 -11.91 10.41
N TYR A 47 1.69 -11.45 11.49
CA TYR A 47 1.04 -10.86 12.66
C TYR A 47 1.56 -9.44 12.95
N ASP A 48 1.91 -8.69 11.90
CA ASP A 48 2.36 -7.31 12.08
C ASP A 48 1.21 -6.41 12.51
N ILE A 49 1.27 -5.91 13.74
CA ILE A 49 0.27 -5.02 14.35
C ILE A 49 0.64 -3.54 14.22
N ARG A 50 1.71 -3.21 13.49
CA ARG A 50 2.15 -1.83 13.35
C ARG A 50 1.14 -1.00 12.57
N GLU A 51 0.95 0.22 13.04
CA GLU A 51 0.07 1.18 12.39
C GLU A 51 0.63 1.62 11.04
N ILE A 52 -0.23 1.71 10.03
CA ILE A 52 0.10 2.29 8.73
C ILE A 52 -0.39 3.74 8.66
N ASP A 53 -0.17 4.38 7.53
CA ASP A 53 -0.81 5.66 7.24
C ASP A 53 -2.15 5.38 6.53
N GLU A 54 -3.26 5.65 7.24
CA GLU A 54 -4.60 5.31 6.75
C GLU A 54 -5.01 6.15 5.53
N ASP A 55 -4.73 7.46 5.53
CA ASP A 55 -5.06 8.33 4.40
C ASP A 55 -4.32 7.87 3.14
N LEU A 56 -3.01 7.57 3.26
CA LEU A 56 -2.21 7.05 2.15
C LEU A 56 -2.73 5.72 1.63
N TYR A 57 -3.20 4.85 2.52
CA TYR A 57 -3.80 3.57 2.16
C TYR A 57 -5.11 3.73 1.40
N LEU A 58 -6.00 4.62 1.87
CA LEU A 58 -7.28 4.88 1.23
C LEU A 58 -7.09 5.50 -0.16
N GLU A 59 -6.16 6.46 -0.31
CA GLU A 59 -5.82 7.05 -1.61
C GLU A 59 -5.21 6.03 -2.55
N LEU A 60 -4.29 5.20 -2.07
CA LEU A 60 -3.72 4.12 -2.87
C LEU A 60 -4.79 3.12 -3.32
N LEU A 61 -5.73 2.78 -2.44
CA LEU A 61 -6.82 1.85 -2.75
C LEU A 61 -7.78 2.40 -3.82
N GLN A 62 -8.00 3.72 -3.83
CA GLN A 62 -8.83 4.37 -4.85
C GLN A 62 -8.26 4.20 -6.26
N GLU A 63 -6.94 4.15 -6.44
CA GLU A 63 -6.30 3.93 -7.76
C GLU A 63 -6.56 2.53 -8.36
N PHE A 64 -7.13 1.61 -7.59
CA PHE A 64 -7.46 0.25 -8.02
C PHE A 64 -8.97 -0.03 -8.10
N LYS A 65 -9.81 0.92 -7.68
CA LYS A 65 -11.28 0.85 -7.79
C LYS A 65 -11.75 1.50 -9.09
#